data_AF-A0A2P6V0L9-F1
#
_entry.id   AF-A0A2P6V0L9-F1
#
_cell.length_a   1.000
_cell.length_b   1.000
_cell.length_c   1.000
_cell.angle_alpha   90.00
_cell.angle_beta   90.00
_cell.angle_gamma   90.00
#
_symmetry.space_group_name_H-M   'P 1'
#
loop_
_entity.id
_entity.type
_entity.pdbx_description
1 polymer ?
#
loop_
_entity_poly.entity_id
_entity_poly.type
_entity_poly.pdbx_seq_one_letter_code
_entity_poly.pdbx_strand_id
1 'polypeptide(L)'
;MCRILTLAVACALLGSALGSPNRASGLERSGNVRHLLQAGGGAGQNATGAGQADGDAAGGQPASAVITTISLGEMTVKCEKWDPAATKWTVPSSPEYTPKGSRTPEVSTVQPFAKQICTDAPAAGKALQQAVQAGGEQAENWVFALFFTECADGDSSALSKTYQTAIDIVNSGDAAGLKAVQDWFTKFAKAADTVGIPFCASVALVSTADGKAIQESTHHSG
;
A
#
# COMPACT_ATOMS: atom_id res chain seq x y z
N MET A 1 40.87 -2.96 -50.68
CA MET A 1 41.58 -3.41 -49.45
C MET A 1 40.71 -3.06 -48.25
N CYS A 2 39.96 -4.02 -47.71
CA CYS A 2 39.10 -3.82 -46.54
C CYS A 2 39.62 -4.74 -45.44
N ARG A 3 40.19 -4.15 -44.38
CA ARG A 3 40.82 -4.87 -43.27
C ARG A 3 39.76 -5.39 -42.32
N ILE A 4 39.84 -6.69 -42.06
CA ILE A 4 39.16 -7.43 -41.00
C ILE A 4 39.78 -7.00 -39.66
N LEU A 5 38.97 -6.58 -38.69
CA LEU A 5 39.39 -6.43 -37.30
C LEU A 5 38.46 -7.27 -36.41
N THR A 6 39.01 -8.36 -35.91
CA THR A 6 38.43 -9.28 -34.94
C THR A 6 38.62 -8.68 -33.55
N LEU A 7 37.56 -8.31 -32.85
CA LEU A 7 37.62 -7.95 -31.43
C LEU A 7 36.97 -9.07 -30.60
N ALA A 8 37.80 -9.75 -29.83
CA ALA A 8 37.39 -10.75 -28.86
C ALA A 8 36.77 -10.06 -27.63
N VAL A 9 35.52 -10.38 -27.32
CA VAL A 9 34.88 -9.97 -26.07
C VAL A 9 35.05 -11.11 -25.07
N ALA A 10 35.85 -10.85 -24.04
CA ALA A 10 36.11 -11.75 -22.94
C ALA A 10 34.87 -11.84 -22.03
N CYS A 11 34.49 -13.09 -21.75
CA CYS A 11 33.45 -13.47 -20.81
C CYS A 11 34.01 -13.33 -19.38
N ALA A 12 33.51 -12.35 -18.62
CA ALA A 12 33.73 -12.25 -17.17
C ALA A 12 32.40 -12.51 -16.45
N LEU A 13 32.26 -13.75 -15.97
CA LEU A 13 31.33 -14.15 -14.92
C LEU A 13 31.94 -13.74 -13.57
N LEU A 14 31.13 -13.14 -12.70
CA LEU A 14 31.07 -13.29 -11.22
C LEU A 14 30.66 -11.98 -10.55
N GLY A 15 29.63 -12.06 -9.72
CA GLY A 15 29.29 -11.00 -8.78
C GLY A 15 27.78 -10.81 -8.58
N SER A 16 27.14 -11.78 -7.94
CA SER A 16 25.77 -11.69 -7.46
C SER A 16 25.65 -10.55 -6.44
N ALA A 17 25.28 -9.35 -6.90
CA ALA A 17 24.72 -8.34 -6.03
C ALA A 17 23.25 -8.72 -5.81
N LEU A 18 22.95 -9.27 -4.63
CA LEU A 18 21.61 -9.24 -4.07
C LEU A 18 21.23 -7.76 -3.95
N GLY A 19 20.60 -7.24 -5.01
CA GLY A 19 20.01 -5.92 -4.98
C GLY A 19 18.94 -5.93 -3.92
N SER A 20 19.16 -5.20 -2.83
CA SER A 20 18.11 -4.84 -1.88
C SER A 20 16.90 -4.35 -2.70
N PRO A 21 15.73 -5.00 -2.60
CA PRO A 21 14.53 -4.48 -3.23
C PRO A 21 14.07 -3.27 -2.40
N ASN A 22 14.72 -2.13 -2.63
CA ASN A 22 14.10 -0.83 -2.42
C ASN A 22 12.95 -0.76 -3.41
N ARG A 23 11.83 -1.43 -3.11
CA ARG A 23 10.60 -1.27 -3.86
C ARG A 23 10.18 0.17 -3.63
N ALA A 24 10.24 0.96 -4.71
CA ALA A 24 9.70 2.29 -4.73
C ALA A 24 8.23 2.20 -4.28
N SER A 25 7.88 2.94 -3.23
CA SER A 25 6.49 3.29 -2.98
C SER A 25 6.01 4.06 -4.21
N GLY A 26 5.19 3.42 -5.03
CA GLY A 26 4.77 3.93 -6.31
C GLY A 26 3.34 3.52 -6.59
N LEU A 27 2.56 4.47 -7.11
CA LEU A 27 1.24 4.19 -7.65
C LEU A 27 1.44 3.57 -9.04
N GLU A 28 1.61 2.25 -9.09
CA GLU A 28 1.78 1.52 -10.34
C GLU A 28 0.41 1.29 -10.99
N ARG A 29 0.30 1.50 -12.30
CA ARG A 29 -0.93 1.23 -13.06
C ARG A 29 -0.78 -0.10 -13.78
N SER A 30 -1.64 -1.07 -13.48
CA SER A 30 -1.72 -2.35 -14.20
C SER A 30 -3.11 -2.46 -14.85
N GLY A 31 -3.18 -2.18 -16.15
CA GLY A 31 -4.47 -2.05 -16.86
C GLY A 31 -5.31 -0.89 -16.31
N ASN A 32 -6.58 -1.16 -15.97
CA ASN A 32 -7.48 -0.18 -15.36
C ASN A 32 -7.32 -0.09 -13.83
N VAL A 33 -6.39 -0.86 -13.24
CA VAL A 33 -6.18 -0.93 -11.79
C VAL A 33 -5.03 -0.01 -11.39
N ARG A 34 -5.25 0.81 -10.36
CA ARG A 34 -4.19 1.57 -9.67
C ARG A 34 -3.75 0.76 -8.45
N HIS A 35 -2.50 0.32 -8.45
CA HIS A 35 -1.87 -0.37 -7.32
C HIS A 35 -1.05 0.64 -6.53
N LEU A 36 -1.38 0.83 -5.25
CA LEU A 36 -0.50 1.49 -4.30
C LEU A 36 0.18 0.39 -3.49
N LEU A 37 1.38 0.02 -3.93
CA LEU A 37 2.22 -0.94 -3.24
C LEU A 37 2.96 -0.23 -2.12
N GLN A 38 2.62 -0.56 -0.88
CA GLN A 38 3.39 -0.18 0.29
C GLN A 38 4.05 -1.44 0.85
N ALA A 39 5.34 -1.63 0.52
CA ALA A 39 6.16 -2.45 1.39
C ALA A 39 6.25 -1.69 2.72
N GLY A 40 5.88 -2.31 3.85
CA GLY A 40 6.03 -1.71 5.17
C GLY A 40 7.49 -1.28 5.36
N GLY A 41 7.77 0.00 5.10
CA GLY A 41 9.09 0.59 5.21
C GLY A 41 9.39 0.83 6.67
N GLY A 42 9.77 -0.21 7.41
CA GLY A 42 9.91 -0.05 8.86
C GLY A 42 10.81 -1.03 9.62
N ALA A 43 11.05 -2.25 9.14
CA ALA A 43 11.76 -3.24 9.96
C ALA A 43 13.26 -3.42 9.64
N GLY A 44 13.80 -2.76 8.59
CA GLY A 44 15.08 -3.17 8.00
C GLY A 44 16.31 -2.25 8.15
N GLN A 45 16.19 -0.98 8.57
CA GLN A 45 17.30 -0.02 8.39
C GLN A 45 17.88 0.63 9.65
N ASN A 46 17.43 0.29 10.86
CA ASN A 46 18.03 0.83 12.10
C ASN A 46 18.56 -0.22 13.09
N ALA A 47 18.69 -1.48 12.70
CA ALA A 47 19.31 -2.51 13.53
C ALA A 47 20.84 -2.61 13.35
N THR A 48 21.56 -1.49 13.24
CA THR A 48 23.01 -1.44 13.51
C THR A 48 23.23 -1.03 14.97
N GLY A 49 22.64 -1.80 15.88
CA GLY A 49 23.03 -1.78 17.29
C GLY A 49 24.09 -2.86 17.48
N ALA A 50 25.36 -2.47 17.49
CA ALA A 50 26.45 -3.31 18.00
C ALA A 50 26.27 -3.45 19.53
N GLY A 51 25.36 -4.32 19.94
CA GLY A 51 25.04 -4.63 21.32
C GLY A 51 25.38 -6.08 21.62
N GLN A 52 26.57 -6.26 22.18
CA GLN A 52 27.06 -7.35 23.01
C GLN A 52 26.09 -8.53 23.27
N ALA A 53 26.51 -9.71 22.82
CA ALA A 53 25.88 -10.98 23.15
C ALA A 53 26.17 -11.35 24.61
N ASP A 54 25.20 -11.15 25.49
CA ASP A 54 25.11 -11.87 26.75
C ASP A 54 23.80 -12.66 26.75
N GLY A 55 23.95 -13.97 26.83
CA GLY A 55 22.88 -14.94 26.59
C GLY A 55 21.80 -14.91 27.65
N ASP A 56 20.56 -14.83 27.20
CA ASP A 56 19.45 -15.48 27.89
C ASP A 56 18.41 -15.91 26.85
N ALA A 57 18.15 -17.21 26.82
CA ALA A 57 17.24 -17.87 25.89
C ALA A 57 15.79 -17.59 26.29
N ALA A 58 15.35 -16.34 26.19
CA ALA A 58 13.93 -16.02 26.17
C ALA A 58 13.41 -16.41 24.78
N GLY A 59 12.36 -17.23 24.74
CA GLY A 59 11.63 -17.61 23.52
C GLY A 59 11.00 -16.39 22.85
N GLY A 60 11.83 -15.57 22.21
CA GLY A 60 11.43 -14.39 21.46
C GLY A 60 10.48 -14.81 20.37
N GLN A 61 9.31 -14.18 20.35
CA GLN A 61 8.35 -14.35 19.26
C GLN A 61 9.07 -14.08 17.93
N PRO A 62 8.95 -14.97 16.93
CA PRO A 62 9.66 -14.80 15.67
C PRO A 62 9.32 -13.43 15.09
N ALA A 63 10.35 -12.73 14.61
CA ALA A 63 10.18 -11.42 14.00
C ALA A 63 9.14 -11.50 12.85
N SER A 64 8.25 -10.52 12.83
CA SER A 64 7.15 -10.46 11.88
C SER A 64 6.86 -9.02 11.47
N ALA A 65 6.35 -8.83 10.26
CA ALA A 65 6.05 -7.53 9.70
C ALA A 65 4.62 -7.46 9.15
N VAL A 66 3.95 -6.34 9.35
CA VAL A 66 2.68 -6.04 8.70
C VAL A 66 2.95 -5.43 7.33
N ILE A 67 2.45 -6.10 6.30
CA ILE A 67 2.52 -5.63 4.91
C ILE A 67 1.11 -5.45 4.37
N THR A 68 0.97 -4.50 3.45
CA THR A 68 -0.34 -4.10 2.91
C THR A 68 -0.24 -3.89 1.40
N THR A 69 -1.38 -3.99 0.74
CA THR A 69 -1.55 -3.57 -0.66
C THR A 69 -2.99 -3.13 -0.85
N ILE A 70 -3.20 -2.18 -1.76
CA ILE A 70 -4.54 -1.84 -2.22
C ILE A 70 -4.65 -1.96 -3.74
N SER A 71 -5.82 -2.42 -4.16
CA SER A 71 -6.26 -2.43 -5.53
C SER A 71 -7.48 -1.53 -5.66
N LEU A 72 -7.57 -0.83 -6.79
CA LEU A 72 -8.60 0.15 -7.10
C LEU A 72 -9.07 -0.10 -8.53
N GLY A 73 -10.36 -0.27 -8.75
CA GLY A 73 -10.93 -0.55 -10.07
C GLY A 73 -11.98 0.47 -10.48
N GLU A 74 -12.29 0.50 -11.78
CA GLU A 74 -13.36 1.36 -12.32
C GLU A 74 -14.76 0.76 -12.10
N MET A 75 -14.87 -0.57 -12.12
CA MET A 75 -16.15 -1.28 -11.95
C MET A 75 -16.07 -2.37 -10.90
N THR A 76 -15.04 -3.21 -10.98
CA THR A 76 -14.78 -4.28 -10.02
C THR A 76 -13.32 -4.25 -9.56
N VAL A 77 -13.06 -4.86 -8.41
CA VAL A 77 -11.72 -4.95 -7.81
C VAL A 77 -11.46 -6.34 -7.27
N LYS A 78 -10.19 -6.74 -7.22
CA LYS A 78 -9.73 -7.99 -6.60
C LYS A 78 -8.79 -7.67 -5.46
N CYS A 79 -8.90 -8.44 -4.40
CA CYS A 79 -7.94 -8.42 -3.32
C CYS A 79 -6.72 -9.24 -3.71
N GLU A 80 -5.53 -8.67 -3.59
CA GLU A 80 -4.31 -9.42 -3.83
C GLU A 80 -4.04 -10.40 -2.68
N LYS A 81 -3.45 -11.56 -3.00
CA LYS A 81 -3.06 -12.58 -2.04
C LYS A 81 -1.55 -12.60 -1.88
N TRP A 82 -1.05 -12.78 -0.66
CA TRP A 82 0.37 -12.92 -0.43
C TRP A 82 0.87 -14.27 -0.95
N ASP A 83 1.87 -14.23 -1.85
CA ASP A 83 2.60 -15.41 -2.30
C ASP A 83 3.91 -15.51 -1.50
N PRO A 84 4.02 -16.45 -0.55
CA PRO A 84 5.23 -16.60 0.27
C PRO A 84 6.42 -17.13 -0.53
N ALA A 85 6.20 -17.87 -1.63
CA ALA A 85 7.29 -18.41 -2.44
C ALA A 85 7.99 -17.31 -3.24
N ALA A 86 7.22 -16.32 -3.73
CA ALA A 86 7.74 -15.20 -4.50
C ALA A 86 7.85 -13.88 -3.69
N THR A 87 7.55 -13.93 -2.39
CA THR A 87 7.53 -12.78 -1.45
C THR A 87 6.89 -11.54 -2.06
N LYS A 88 5.73 -11.73 -2.68
CA LYS A 88 4.99 -10.69 -3.39
C LYS A 88 3.49 -10.90 -3.30
N TRP A 89 2.77 -9.81 -3.51
CA TRP A 89 1.34 -9.87 -3.73
C TRP A 89 1.02 -10.37 -5.14
N THR A 90 -0.06 -11.14 -5.26
CA THR A 90 -0.54 -11.71 -6.52
C THR A 90 -2.04 -11.48 -6.67
N VAL A 91 -2.48 -11.11 -7.87
CA VAL A 91 -3.92 -10.93 -8.15
C VAL A 91 -4.54 -12.32 -8.40
N PRO A 92 -5.49 -12.79 -7.57
CA PRO A 92 -6.16 -14.07 -7.79
C PRO A 92 -7.12 -13.99 -8.99
N SER A 93 -7.60 -15.14 -9.47
CA SER A 93 -8.63 -15.18 -10.52
C SER A 93 -10.00 -14.70 -10.02
N SER A 94 -10.31 -14.89 -8.74
CA SER A 94 -11.62 -14.65 -8.10
C SER A 94 -11.47 -14.62 -6.57
N PRO A 95 -12.42 -14.05 -5.81
CA PRO A 95 -13.63 -13.33 -6.26
C PRO A 95 -13.35 -11.88 -6.71
N GLU A 96 -14.33 -11.29 -7.41
CA GLU A 96 -14.39 -9.86 -7.75
C GLU A 96 -15.39 -9.15 -6.85
N TYR A 97 -15.06 -7.92 -6.48
CA TYR A 97 -15.86 -7.10 -5.59
C TYR A 97 -16.36 -5.85 -6.30
N THR A 98 -17.61 -5.50 -6.07
CA THR A 98 -18.28 -4.32 -6.62
C THR A 98 -18.92 -3.56 -5.47
N PRO A 99 -18.76 -2.24 -5.38
CA PRO A 99 -19.40 -1.47 -4.33
C PRO A 99 -20.93 -1.55 -4.46
N LYS A 100 -21.62 -1.55 -3.32
CA LYS A 100 -23.09 -1.56 -3.24
C LYS A 100 -23.67 -0.18 -3.05
N GLY A 101 -22.89 0.75 -2.50
CA GLY A 101 -23.33 2.12 -2.30
C GLY A 101 -23.30 2.94 -3.59
N SER A 102 -24.01 4.05 -3.56
CA SER A 102 -24.17 4.96 -4.69
C SER A 102 -24.23 6.42 -4.24
N ARG A 103 -23.76 6.72 -3.03
CA ARG A 103 -23.78 8.09 -2.50
C ARG A 103 -22.78 8.92 -3.29
N THR A 104 -23.23 10.01 -3.86
CA THR A 104 -22.36 11.00 -4.51
C THR A 104 -22.36 12.26 -3.66
N PRO A 105 -21.29 12.55 -2.90
CA PRO A 105 -21.19 13.80 -2.15
C PRO A 105 -21.32 15.02 -3.06
N GLU A 106 -21.97 16.08 -2.55
CA GLU A 106 -22.10 17.34 -3.25
C GLU A 106 -20.72 17.96 -3.53
N VAL A 107 -20.56 18.57 -4.71
CA VAL A 107 -19.28 19.19 -5.14
C VAL A 107 -18.79 20.22 -4.12
N SER A 108 -19.69 21.04 -3.58
CA SER A 108 -19.38 22.06 -2.58
C SER A 108 -18.84 21.46 -1.27
N THR A 109 -19.25 20.24 -0.94
CA THR A 109 -18.77 19.50 0.24
C THR A 109 -17.37 18.94 0.02
N VAL A 110 -17.05 18.47 -1.19
CA VAL A 110 -15.75 17.81 -1.48
C VAL A 110 -14.65 18.75 -1.96
N GLN A 111 -15.01 19.91 -2.50
CA GLN A 111 -14.06 20.91 -3.01
C GLN A 111 -12.98 21.32 -1.98
N PRO A 112 -13.28 21.51 -0.68
CA PRO A 112 -12.24 21.83 0.29
C PRO A 112 -11.22 20.71 0.48
N PHE A 113 -11.65 19.43 0.46
CA PHE A 113 -10.75 18.28 0.54
C PHE A 113 -9.88 18.17 -0.70
N ALA A 114 -10.49 18.33 -1.88
CA ALA A 114 -9.79 18.35 -3.17
C ALA A 114 -8.69 19.42 -3.19
N LYS A 115 -9.02 20.65 -2.78
CA LYS A 115 -8.06 21.74 -2.63
C LYS A 115 -6.92 21.35 -1.70
N GLN A 116 -7.24 20.80 -0.52
CA GLN A 116 -6.22 20.42 0.45
C GLN A 116 -5.28 19.33 -0.09
N ILE A 117 -5.81 18.31 -0.77
CA ILE A 117 -5.01 17.25 -1.42
C ILE A 117 -4.02 17.88 -2.39
N CYS A 118 -4.48 18.78 -3.25
CA CYS A 118 -3.65 19.38 -4.30
C CYS A 118 -2.66 20.42 -3.80
N THR A 119 -2.90 21.07 -2.66
CA THR A 119 -1.99 22.11 -2.12
C THR A 119 -1.07 21.60 -1.02
N ASP A 120 -1.51 20.62 -0.22
CA ASP A 120 -0.78 20.09 0.94
C ASP A 120 -1.15 18.62 1.18
N ALA A 121 -0.62 17.75 0.33
CA ALA A 121 -0.88 16.31 0.40
C ALA A 121 -0.55 15.68 1.77
N PRO A 122 0.56 16.03 2.47
CA PRO A 122 0.81 15.54 3.84
C PRO A 122 -0.28 15.92 4.85
N ALA A 123 -0.70 17.19 4.89
CA ALA A 123 -1.76 17.62 5.80
C ALA A 123 -3.09 16.95 5.44
N ALA A 124 -3.39 16.82 4.14
CA ALA A 124 -4.54 16.06 3.66
C ALA A 124 -4.50 14.59 4.09
N GLY A 125 -3.33 13.94 4.04
CA GLY A 125 -3.17 12.55 4.47
C GLY A 125 -3.45 12.34 5.95
N LYS A 126 -2.98 13.26 6.80
CA LYS A 126 -3.34 13.25 8.24
C LYS A 126 -4.85 13.44 8.45
N ALA A 127 -5.47 14.36 7.72
CA ALA A 127 -6.91 14.60 7.82
C ALA A 127 -7.75 13.41 7.32
N LEU A 128 -7.33 12.78 6.21
CA LEU A 128 -7.91 11.54 5.68
C LEU A 128 -7.82 10.42 6.71
N GLN A 129 -6.65 10.21 7.32
CA GLN A 129 -6.47 9.18 8.36
C GLN A 129 -7.44 9.38 9.52
N GLN A 130 -7.53 10.60 10.04
CA GLN A 130 -8.43 10.95 11.15
C GLN A 130 -9.90 10.76 10.78
N ALA A 131 -10.29 11.18 9.58
CA ALA A 131 -11.65 11.03 9.08
C ALA A 131 -12.04 9.55 8.94
N VAL A 132 -11.18 8.73 8.31
CA VAL A 132 -11.41 7.29 8.18
C VAL A 132 -11.49 6.61 9.54
N GLN A 133 -10.63 7.00 10.50
CA GLN A 133 -10.68 6.46 11.85
C GLN A 133 -11.98 6.81 12.57
N ALA A 134 -12.52 8.02 12.37
CA ALA A 134 -13.81 8.42 12.91
C ALA A 134 -14.99 7.71 12.21
N GLY A 135 -14.86 7.45 10.90
CA GLY A 135 -15.90 6.87 10.05
C GLY A 135 -16.99 7.88 9.68
N GLY A 136 -18.11 7.38 9.16
CA GLY A 136 -19.27 8.18 8.78
C GLY A 136 -19.05 9.09 7.58
N GLU A 137 -19.90 10.11 7.45
CA GLU A 137 -19.98 10.98 6.28
C GLU A 137 -18.66 11.71 5.97
N GLN A 138 -17.87 12.08 6.99
CA GLN A 138 -16.58 12.73 6.77
C GLN A 138 -15.57 11.77 6.12
N ALA A 139 -15.53 10.50 6.52
CA ALA A 139 -14.70 9.49 5.87
C ALA A 139 -15.11 9.29 4.40
N GLU A 140 -16.41 9.20 4.16
CA GLU A 140 -16.99 9.04 2.82
C GLU A 140 -16.61 10.19 1.89
N ASN A 141 -16.71 11.44 2.36
CA ASN A 141 -16.37 12.61 1.55
C ASN A 141 -14.85 12.70 1.28
N TRP A 142 -14.01 12.33 2.25
CA TRP A 142 -12.55 12.27 2.07
C TRP A 142 -12.14 11.19 1.09
N VAL A 143 -12.72 9.99 1.21
CA VAL A 143 -12.47 8.89 0.28
C VAL A 143 -12.93 9.29 -1.11
N PHE A 144 -14.15 9.83 -1.27
CA PHE A 144 -14.61 10.34 -2.57
C PHE A 144 -13.64 11.37 -3.16
N ALA A 145 -13.24 12.38 -2.38
CA ALA A 145 -12.29 13.39 -2.83
C ALA A 145 -10.95 12.79 -3.27
N LEU A 146 -10.41 11.81 -2.56
CA LEU A 146 -9.15 11.14 -2.94
C LEU A 146 -9.20 10.50 -4.33
N PHE A 147 -10.36 10.00 -4.75
CA PHE A 147 -10.51 9.30 -6.04
C PHE A 147 -10.98 10.18 -7.20
N PHE A 148 -11.74 11.23 -6.92
CA PHE A 148 -12.35 12.09 -7.95
C PHE A 148 -11.69 13.47 -8.06
N THR A 149 -10.70 13.79 -7.22
CA THR A 149 -9.95 15.05 -7.34
C THR A 149 -8.97 15.00 -8.51
N GLU A 150 -9.00 16.05 -9.32
CA GLU A 150 -8.00 16.34 -10.33
C GLU A 150 -7.19 17.57 -9.89
N CYS A 151 -5.89 17.37 -9.63
CA CYS A 151 -4.99 18.48 -9.34
C CYS A 151 -4.53 19.16 -10.63
N ALA A 152 -4.24 20.47 -10.53
CA ALA A 152 -3.59 21.19 -11.62
C ALA A 152 -2.31 20.45 -12.05
N ASP A 153 -1.98 20.56 -13.33
CA ASP A 153 -0.82 19.91 -13.97
C ASP A 153 -0.88 18.37 -14.05
N GLY A 154 -2.03 17.77 -13.71
CA GLY A 154 -2.19 16.31 -13.76
C GLY A 154 -1.32 15.59 -12.72
N ASP A 155 -0.93 16.29 -11.65
CA ASP A 155 -0.06 15.77 -10.60
C ASP A 155 -0.79 14.73 -9.73
N SER A 156 -0.89 13.51 -10.27
CA SER A 156 -1.39 12.34 -9.58
C SER A 156 -0.52 11.92 -8.38
N SER A 157 0.68 12.53 -8.22
CA SER A 157 1.52 12.27 -7.05
C SER A 157 0.91 12.82 -5.76
N ALA A 158 0.12 13.90 -5.84
CA ALA A 158 -0.56 14.47 -4.67
C ALA A 158 -1.55 13.47 -4.05
N LEU A 159 -2.41 12.84 -4.86
CA LEU A 159 -3.34 11.80 -4.41
C LEU A 159 -2.59 10.61 -3.78
N SER A 160 -1.56 10.13 -4.47
CA SER A 160 -0.70 9.03 -4.00
C SER A 160 -0.05 9.36 -2.67
N LYS A 161 0.48 10.58 -2.53
CA LYS A 161 1.14 11.08 -1.32
C LYS A 161 0.18 11.28 -0.17
N THR A 162 -1.04 11.76 -0.42
CA THR A 162 -2.11 11.85 0.58
C THR A 162 -2.46 10.48 1.14
N TYR A 163 -2.72 9.50 0.26
CA TYR A 163 -2.97 8.13 0.70
C TYR A 163 -1.79 7.55 1.48
N GLN A 164 -0.57 7.64 0.93
CA GLN A 164 0.65 7.14 1.54
C GLN A 164 0.86 7.71 2.95
N THR A 165 0.71 9.03 3.10
CA THR A 165 0.80 9.69 4.40
C THR A 165 -0.26 9.18 5.38
N ALA A 166 -1.49 8.95 4.92
CA ALA A 166 -2.56 8.45 5.77
C ALA A 166 -2.28 7.04 6.30
N ILE A 167 -1.80 6.14 5.43
CA ILE A 167 -1.51 4.75 5.81
C ILE A 167 -0.22 4.63 6.61
N ASP A 168 0.82 5.44 6.35
CA ASP A 168 2.06 5.46 7.14
C ASP A 168 1.81 5.83 8.62
N ILE A 169 0.78 6.63 8.90
CA ILE A 169 0.37 6.97 10.28
C ILE A 169 -0.18 5.73 11.02
N VAL A 170 -0.83 4.81 10.31
CA VAL A 170 -1.51 3.64 10.91
C VAL A 170 -0.65 2.38 10.85
N ASN A 171 0.15 2.23 9.79
CA ASN A 171 0.98 1.06 9.54
C ASN A 171 2.46 1.38 9.78
N SER A 172 2.95 1.08 10.98
CA SER A 172 4.39 1.14 11.31
C SER A 172 5.18 -0.07 10.78
N GLY A 173 4.50 -1.08 10.24
CA GLY A 173 5.07 -2.39 9.91
C GLY A 173 5.20 -3.34 11.10
N ASP A 174 4.91 -2.90 12.34
CA ASP A 174 4.97 -3.75 13.53
C ASP A 174 3.72 -4.64 13.65
N ALA A 175 3.92 -5.90 14.03
CA ALA A 175 2.86 -6.84 14.37
C ALA A 175 1.86 -6.31 15.40
N ALA A 176 2.32 -5.52 16.37
CA ALA A 176 1.45 -4.89 17.37
C ALA A 176 0.42 -3.92 16.75
N GLY A 177 0.74 -3.36 15.57
CA GLY A 177 -0.13 -2.46 14.83
C GLY A 177 -1.17 -3.15 13.95
N LEU A 178 -1.13 -4.49 13.81
CA LEU A 178 -1.97 -5.23 12.86
C LEU A 178 -3.47 -4.90 13.01
N LYS A 179 -3.98 -4.89 14.24
CA LYS A 179 -5.39 -4.58 14.50
C LYS A 179 -5.75 -3.16 14.05
N ALA A 180 -4.90 -2.18 14.32
CA ALA A 180 -5.16 -0.79 13.94
C ALA A 180 -5.21 -0.64 12.41
N VAL A 181 -4.30 -1.32 11.69
CA VAL A 181 -4.28 -1.36 10.22
C VAL A 181 -5.55 -2.01 9.68
N GLN A 182 -5.96 -3.16 10.23
CA GLN A 182 -7.20 -3.85 9.84
C GLN A 182 -8.44 -2.99 10.09
N ASP A 183 -8.58 -2.38 11.28
CA ASP A 183 -9.71 -1.52 11.62
C ASP A 183 -9.79 -0.30 10.69
N TRP A 184 -8.64 0.29 10.34
CA TRP A 184 -8.58 1.42 9.42
C TRP A 184 -9.03 1.03 8.01
N PHE A 185 -8.54 -0.10 7.48
CA PHE A 185 -8.96 -0.59 6.17
C PHE A 185 -10.43 -1.02 6.13
N THR A 186 -10.97 -1.60 7.22
CA THR A 186 -12.41 -1.89 7.32
C THR A 186 -13.23 -0.61 7.17
N LYS A 187 -12.83 0.48 7.85
CA LYS A 187 -13.53 1.77 7.77
C LYS A 187 -13.35 2.45 6.42
N PHE A 188 -12.15 2.36 5.84
CA PHE A 188 -11.87 2.87 4.50
C PHE A 188 -12.72 2.16 3.46
N ALA A 189 -12.73 0.82 3.48
CA ALA A 189 -13.53 -0.01 2.58
C ALA A 189 -15.03 0.28 2.71
N LYS A 190 -15.53 0.48 3.95
CA LYS A 190 -16.91 0.90 4.19
C LYS A 190 -17.22 2.27 3.58
N ALA A 191 -16.33 3.25 3.76
CA ALA A 191 -16.51 4.57 3.18
C ALA A 191 -16.51 4.52 1.64
N ALA A 192 -15.58 3.77 1.04
CA ALA A 192 -15.51 3.52 -0.38
C ALA A 192 -16.77 2.82 -0.92
N ASP A 193 -17.27 1.81 -0.21
CA ASP A 193 -18.51 1.12 -0.53
C ASP A 193 -19.69 2.09 -0.58
N THR A 194 -19.87 2.92 0.46
CA THR A 194 -20.97 3.91 0.52
C THR A 194 -20.96 4.84 -0.70
N VAL A 195 -19.77 5.30 -1.12
CA VAL A 195 -19.63 6.26 -2.22
C VAL A 195 -19.45 5.62 -3.61
N GLY A 196 -19.67 4.31 -3.73
CA GLY A 196 -19.66 3.63 -5.02
C GLY A 196 -18.27 3.42 -5.62
N ILE A 197 -17.22 3.34 -4.80
CA ILE A 197 -15.83 3.18 -5.26
C ILE A 197 -15.37 1.72 -5.06
N PRO A 198 -15.02 0.99 -6.14
CA PRO A 198 -14.43 -0.33 -6.04
C PRO A 198 -13.06 -0.28 -5.36
N PHE A 199 -13.01 -0.77 -4.13
CA PHE A 199 -11.81 -0.78 -3.29
C PHE A 199 -11.54 -2.18 -2.74
N CYS A 200 -10.29 -2.63 -2.79
CA CYS A 200 -9.84 -3.70 -1.90
C CYS A 200 -8.47 -3.41 -1.30
N ALA A 201 -8.35 -3.60 0.01
CA ALA A 201 -7.10 -3.72 0.73
C ALA A 201 -6.83 -5.16 1.16
N SER A 202 -5.57 -5.57 1.07
CA SER A 202 -5.09 -6.84 1.62
C SER A 202 -4.00 -6.56 2.64
N VAL A 203 -4.09 -7.21 3.79
CA VAL A 203 -3.19 -7.05 4.93
C VAL A 203 -2.67 -8.42 5.31
N ALA A 204 -1.35 -8.56 5.41
CA ALA A 204 -0.71 -9.77 5.90
C ALA A 204 0.27 -9.47 7.01
N LEU A 205 0.23 -10.29 8.07
CA LEU A 205 1.33 -10.40 9.02
C LEU A 205 2.25 -11.51 8.52
N VAL A 206 3.47 -11.18 8.18
CA VAL A 206 4.42 -12.11 7.55
C VAL A 206 5.59 -12.38 8.49
N SER A 207 5.99 -13.64 8.64
CA SER A 207 7.24 -13.99 9.31
C SER A 207 8.42 -13.48 8.50
N THR A 208 9.31 -12.71 9.13
CA THR A 208 10.51 -12.21 8.43
C THR A 208 11.57 -13.30 8.24
N ALA A 209 11.43 -14.45 8.90
CA ALA A 209 12.36 -15.57 8.79
C ALA A 209 12.18 -16.38 7.50
N ASP A 210 10.93 -16.66 7.12
CA ASP A 210 10.63 -17.54 5.98
C ASP A 210 9.61 -16.96 4.98
N GLY A 211 9.16 -15.71 5.19
CA GLY A 211 8.23 -15.03 4.30
C GLY A 211 6.81 -15.59 4.33
N LYS A 212 6.49 -16.54 5.20
CA LYS A 212 5.14 -17.10 5.32
C LYS A 212 4.20 -16.12 6.00
N ALA A 213 2.97 -16.05 5.48
CA ALA A 213 1.91 -15.34 6.17
C ALA A 213 1.53 -16.10 7.46
N ILE A 214 1.59 -15.39 8.58
CA ILE A 214 1.07 -15.81 9.88
C ILE A 214 -0.44 -15.54 9.92
N GLN A 215 -0.86 -14.41 9.36
CA GLN A 215 -2.26 -14.00 9.25
C GLN A 215 -2.46 -13.21 7.95
N GLU A 216 -3.61 -13.39 7.31
CA GLU A 216 -4.05 -12.58 6.17
C GLU A 216 -5.49 -12.09 6.41
N SER A 217 -5.81 -10.92 5.89
CA SER A 217 -7.17 -10.38 5.89
C SER A 217 -7.37 -9.45 4.69
N THR A 218 -8.59 -9.42 4.17
CA THR A 218 -8.99 -8.56 3.06
C THR A 218 -10.13 -7.64 3.49
N HIS A 219 -10.13 -6.41 2.98
CA HIS A 219 -11.12 -5.38 3.30
C HIS A 219 -11.56 -4.72 1.99
N HIS A 220 -12.80 -4.94 1.58
CA HIS A 220 -13.28 -4.50 0.27
C HIS A 220 -14.63 -3.81 0.37
N SER A 221 -14.95 -3.04 -0.66
CA SER A 221 -16.33 -2.60 -0.92
C SER A 221 -17.20 -3.79 -1.37
N GLY A 222 -18.50 -3.77 -1.07
CA GLY A 222 -19.43 -4.87 -1.38
C GLY A 222 -19.39 -6.06 -0.44
#